data_AF-A0A259I9Y0-F1
#
_entry.id   AF-A0A259I9Y0-F1
#
_cell.length_a   1.000
_cell.length_b   1.000
_cell.length_c   1.000
_cell.angle_alpha   90.00
_cell.angle_beta   90.00
_cell.angle_gamma   90.00
#
_symmetry.space_group_name_H-M   'P 1'
#
loop_
_entity.id
_entity.type
_entity.pdbx_description
1 polymer ?
#
loop_
_entity_poly.entity_id
_entity_poly.type
_entity_poly.pdbx_seq_one_letter_code
_entity_poly.pdbx_strand_id
1 'polypeptide(L)'
;LDLVRRQSTQVRGAMEGTMLRNEIYNFARLGSFIELADNTARILDVKYYVLLPSVSYVGSSLDNVQWENVLRSVAGERAYRWLNAGRMDPRGIAEFLILDGRFPRSLAFCYSKLRSNLASLAREYGGEMHCHEILRDADCQFHHATIEAIFEQGLHEFIGTFIRNNTALALQIQRDYRFID
;
A
#
# COMPACT_ATOMS: atom_id res chain seq x y z
N LEU A 1 2.15 -12.30 21.79
CA LEU A 1 1.52 -11.66 20.61
C LEU A 1 0.42 -10.67 21.01
N ASP A 2 -0.50 -11.03 21.90
CA ASP A 2 -1.64 -10.15 22.25
C ASP A 2 -1.24 -8.85 22.96
N LEU A 3 -0.24 -8.88 23.83
CA LEU A 3 0.30 -7.68 24.46
C LEU A 3 0.81 -6.69 23.42
N VAL A 4 1.61 -7.15 22.45
CA VAL A 4 2.14 -6.31 21.37
C VAL A 4 1.00 -5.72 20.54
N ARG A 5 0.03 -6.53 20.13
CA ARG A 5 -1.15 -6.05 19.38
C ARG A 5 -1.93 -4.97 20.14
N ARG A 6 -2.15 -5.19 21.45
CA ARG A 6 -2.86 -4.23 22.30
C ARG A 6 -2.09 -2.91 22.40
N GLN A 7 -0.79 -2.96 22.67
CA GLN A 7 0.05 -1.77 22.77
C GLN A 7 0.11 -1.02 21.44
N SER A 8 0.31 -1.70 20.31
CA SER A 8 0.27 -1.07 18.99
C SER A 8 -1.07 -0.41 18.70
N THR A 9 -2.19 -1.02 19.12
CA THR A 9 -3.53 -0.44 18.96
C THR A 9 -3.70 0.81 19.82
N GLN A 10 -3.20 0.81 21.05
CA GLN A 10 -3.23 1.98 21.94
C GLN A 10 -2.39 3.14 21.39
N VAL A 11 -1.17 2.87 20.95
CA VAL A 11 -0.29 3.86 20.31
C VAL A 11 -0.96 4.45 19.08
N ARG A 12 -1.51 3.60 18.20
CA ARG A 12 -2.23 4.06 17.01
C ARG A 12 -3.45 4.91 17.37
N GLY A 13 -4.21 4.51 18.39
CA GLY A 13 -5.37 5.25 18.87
C GLY A 13 -4.98 6.64 19.42
N ALA A 14 -3.88 6.74 20.17
CA ALA A 14 -3.36 8.02 20.64
C ALA A 14 -2.87 8.90 19.48
N MET A 15 -2.11 8.34 18.54
CA MET A 15 -1.66 9.06 17.35
C MET A 15 -2.82 9.58 16.51
N GLU A 16 -3.86 8.77 16.28
CA GLU A 16 -5.00 9.19 15.47
C GLU A 16 -5.96 10.14 16.24
N GLY A 17 -6.13 9.97 17.54
CA GLY A 17 -7.17 10.65 18.33
C GLY A 17 -6.73 11.94 19.03
N THR A 18 -5.47 12.05 19.48
CA THR A 18 -5.06 13.16 20.38
C THR A 18 -3.80 13.88 19.94
N MET A 19 -2.98 13.29 19.06
CA MET A 19 -1.75 13.93 18.60
C MET A 19 -2.05 15.14 17.70
N LEU A 20 -1.37 16.26 17.97
CA LEU A 20 -1.43 17.47 17.15
C LEU A 20 -0.97 17.16 15.72
N ARG A 21 -1.63 17.76 14.72
CA ARG A 21 -1.33 17.52 13.29
C ARG A 21 -0.19 18.41 12.79
N ASN A 22 0.97 18.23 13.42
CA ASN A 22 2.24 18.88 13.10
C ASN A 22 3.16 17.94 12.29
N GLU A 23 4.37 18.39 12.00
CA GLU A 23 5.41 17.63 11.31
C GLU A 23 5.66 16.24 11.90
N ILE A 24 5.72 16.11 13.23
CA ILE A 24 5.98 14.84 13.91
C ILE A 24 4.87 13.83 13.58
N TYR A 25 3.61 14.27 13.62
CA TYR A 25 2.48 13.45 13.20
C TYR A 25 2.59 13.05 11.73
N ASN A 26 2.87 14.02 10.85
CA ASN A 26 2.95 13.77 9.42
C ASN A 26 4.08 12.79 9.08
N PHE A 27 5.27 12.93 9.67
CA PHE A 27 6.37 11.99 9.48
C PHE A 27 6.06 10.59 9.99
N ALA A 28 5.47 10.46 11.18
CA ALA A 28 5.05 9.17 11.71
C ALA A 28 4.03 8.47 10.78
N ARG A 29 3.11 9.25 10.18
CA ARG A 29 2.16 8.73 9.19
C ARG A 29 2.82 8.38 7.86
N LEU A 30 3.77 9.18 7.38
CA LEU A 30 4.53 8.86 6.16
C LEU A 30 5.23 7.52 6.29
N GLY A 31 6.00 7.31 7.36
CA GLY A 31 6.67 6.02 7.62
C GLY A 31 5.68 4.87 7.68
N SER A 32 4.58 5.04 8.43
CA SER A 32 3.53 4.01 8.53
C SER A 32 2.93 3.62 7.18
N PHE A 33 2.67 4.59 6.29
CA PHE A 33 2.09 4.32 4.99
C PHE A 33 3.09 3.77 3.96
N ILE A 34 4.35 4.19 4.03
CA ILE A 34 5.44 3.60 3.22
C ILE A 34 5.60 2.12 3.55
N GLU A 35 5.68 1.78 4.84
CA GLU A 35 5.82 0.38 5.30
C GLU A 35 4.58 -0.44 4.95
N LEU A 36 3.38 0.12 5.12
CA LEU A 36 2.13 -0.58 4.83
C LEU A 36 1.99 -0.89 3.32
N ALA A 37 2.35 0.07 2.48
CA ALA A 37 2.40 -0.09 1.03
C ALA A 37 3.42 -1.16 0.62
N ASP A 38 4.65 -1.10 1.14
CA ASP A 38 5.71 -2.07 0.85
C ASP A 38 5.30 -3.48 1.27
N ASN A 39 4.77 -3.64 2.49
CA ASN A 39 4.30 -4.93 2.98
C ASN A 39 3.19 -5.53 2.10
N THR A 40 2.22 -4.74 1.68
CA THR A 40 1.13 -5.21 0.81
C THR A 40 1.66 -5.59 -0.57
N ALA A 41 2.54 -4.78 -1.14
CA ALA A 41 3.18 -5.07 -2.42
C ALA A 41 3.99 -6.37 -2.37
N ARG A 42 4.80 -6.60 -1.32
CA ARG A 42 5.58 -7.84 -1.16
C ARG A 42 4.72 -9.08 -0.95
N ILE A 43 3.60 -8.96 -0.22
CA ILE A 43 2.65 -10.07 -0.07
C ILE A 43 2.03 -10.45 -1.42
N LEU A 44 1.68 -9.46 -2.25
CA LEU A 44 1.23 -9.68 -3.62
C LEU A 44 2.32 -10.30 -4.50
N ASP A 45 3.57 -9.83 -4.35
CA ASP A 45 4.72 -10.28 -5.13
C ASP A 45 5.05 -11.76 -4.89
N VAL A 46 5.10 -12.18 -3.62
CA VAL A 46 5.35 -13.58 -3.24
C VAL A 46 4.27 -14.51 -3.80
N LYS A 47 3.01 -14.06 -3.84
CA LYS A 47 1.90 -14.83 -4.40
C LYS A 47 2.09 -15.09 -5.91
N TYR A 48 2.65 -14.14 -6.66
CA TYR A 48 2.93 -14.32 -8.08
C TYR A 48 3.90 -15.49 -8.33
N TYR A 49 5.02 -15.52 -7.59
CA TYR A 49 6.07 -16.52 -7.77
C TYR A 49 5.72 -17.93 -7.30
N VAL A 50 4.90 -18.06 -6.26
CA VAL A 50 4.61 -19.37 -5.64
C VAL A 50 3.47 -20.10 -6.35
N LEU A 51 2.57 -19.41 -7.07
CA LEU A 51 1.31 -20.01 -7.54
C LEU A 51 0.95 -19.79 -9.02
N LEU A 52 1.70 -18.97 -9.78
CA LEU A 52 1.53 -18.85 -11.24
C LEU A 52 2.60 -19.57 -12.10
N PRO A 53 3.05 -20.82 -11.81
CA PRO A 53 3.90 -21.54 -12.77
C PRO A 53 3.15 -22.00 -14.03
N SER A 54 1.81 -21.98 -14.07
CA SER A 54 1.06 -22.15 -15.32
C SER A 54 -0.35 -21.55 -15.25
N VAL A 55 -0.77 -20.91 -16.35
CA VAL A 55 -2.11 -20.36 -16.59
C VAL A 55 -3.22 -21.41 -16.36
N SER A 56 -2.87 -22.69 -16.44
CA SER A 56 -3.75 -23.86 -16.22
C SER A 56 -4.34 -24.01 -14.81
N TYR A 57 -3.80 -23.34 -13.78
CA TYR A 57 -4.28 -23.48 -12.39
C TYR A 57 -5.06 -22.28 -11.85
N VAL A 58 -5.18 -21.19 -12.64
CA VAL A 58 -5.93 -19.99 -12.28
C VAL A 58 -7.42 -20.36 -12.15
N GLY A 59 -8.01 -20.09 -10.97
CA GLY A 59 -9.41 -20.44 -10.68
C GLY A 59 -9.64 -21.84 -10.09
N SER A 60 -8.57 -22.58 -9.77
CA SER A 60 -8.69 -23.83 -9.00
C SER A 60 -9.05 -23.56 -7.52
N SER A 61 -9.63 -24.55 -6.83
CA SER A 61 -9.95 -24.47 -5.40
C SER A 61 -8.72 -24.18 -4.53
N LEU A 62 -7.55 -24.68 -4.93
CA LEU A 62 -6.27 -24.41 -4.27
C LEU A 62 -5.85 -22.94 -4.43
N ASP A 63 -6.06 -22.35 -5.60
CA ASP A 63 -5.74 -20.93 -5.84
C ASP A 63 -6.63 -20.01 -4.98
N ASN A 64 -7.92 -20.34 -4.84
CA ASN A 64 -8.86 -19.59 -4.01
C ASN A 64 -8.45 -19.54 -2.53
N VAL A 65 -8.03 -20.67 -1.94
CA VAL A 65 -7.56 -20.72 -0.54
C VAL A 65 -6.32 -19.83 -0.36
N GLN A 66 -5.45 -19.79 -1.35
CA GLN A 66 -4.21 -19.04 -1.28
C GLN A 66 -4.43 -17.53 -1.42
N TRP A 67 -5.36 -17.11 -2.29
CA TRP A 67 -5.79 -15.71 -2.35
C TRP A 67 -6.55 -15.28 -1.09
N GLU A 68 -7.31 -16.18 -0.49
CA GLU A 68 -7.90 -15.94 0.83
C GLU A 68 -6.81 -15.73 1.90
N ASN A 69 -5.73 -16.51 1.87
CA ASN A 69 -4.59 -16.30 2.78
C ASN A 69 -3.91 -14.94 2.57
N VAL A 70 -3.74 -14.49 1.32
CA VAL A 70 -3.27 -13.13 1.01
C VAL A 70 -4.18 -12.09 1.67
N LEU A 71 -5.49 -12.20 1.46
CA LEU A 71 -6.48 -11.31 2.06
C LEU A 71 -6.45 -11.35 3.60
N ARG A 72 -6.26 -12.52 4.21
CA ARG A 72 -6.15 -12.67 5.67
C ARG A 72 -4.88 -12.00 6.20
N SER A 73 -3.74 -12.15 5.52
CA SER A 73 -2.45 -11.54 5.91
C SER A 73 -2.52 -10.01 5.95
N VAL A 74 -3.28 -9.41 5.03
CA VAL A 74 -3.54 -7.96 5.01
C VAL A 74 -4.85 -7.59 5.70
N ALA A 75 -5.45 -8.50 6.48
CA ALA A 75 -6.76 -8.36 7.14
C ALA A 75 -7.85 -7.68 6.28
N GLY A 76 -7.84 -7.96 4.97
CA GLY A 76 -8.77 -7.45 3.96
C GLY A 76 -9.90 -8.40 3.62
N GLU A 77 -9.82 -9.67 4.02
CA GLU A 77 -10.79 -10.72 3.64
C GLU A 77 -12.25 -10.32 3.88
N ARG A 78 -12.57 -9.81 5.06
CA ARG A 78 -13.94 -9.39 5.39
C ARG A 78 -14.43 -8.25 4.48
N ALA A 79 -13.59 -7.25 4.24
CA ALA A 79 -13.93 -6.11 3.40
C ALA A 79 -14.13 -6.56 1.95
N TYR A 80 -13.22 -7.39 1.44
CA TYR A 80 -13.30 -7.95 0.10
C TYR A 80 -14.56 -8.80 -0.10
N ARG A 81 -14.83 -9.75 0.81
CA ARG A 81 -16.02 -10.62 0.73
C ARG A 81 -17.31 -9.80 0.77
N TRP A 82 -17.36 -8.73 1.57
CA TRP A 82 -18.53 -7.85 1.64
C TRP A 82 -18.77 -7.11 0.32
N LEU A 83 -17.70 -6.58 -0.31
CA LEU A 83 -17.78 -5.89 -1.60
C LEU A 83 -18.12 -6.83 -2.76
N ASN A 84 -17.71 -8.10 -2.69
CA ASN A 84 -17.76 -9.05 -3.81
C ASN A 84 -18.75 -10.21 -3.57
N ALA A 85 -19.72 -10.05 -2.67
CA ALA A 85 -20.73 -11.06 -2.34
C ALA A 85 -20.15 -12.46 -2.06
N GLY A 86 -18.98 -12.52 -1.40
CA GLY A 86 -18.28 -13.75 -1.07
C GLY A 86 -17.52 -14.43 -2.21
N ARG A 87 -17.53 -13.88 -3.44
CA ARG A 87 -16.77 -14.41 -4.56
C ARG A 87 -15.27 -14.20 -4.34
N MET A 88 -14.48 -15.24 -4.56
CA MET A 88 -13.02 -15.18 -4.55
C MET A 88 -12.54 -15.23 -6.00
N ASP A 89 -12.09 -14.08 -6.50
CA ASP A 89 -11.56 -13.93 -7.85
C ASP A 89 -10.15 -13.33 -7.76
N PRO A 90 -9.10 -14.01 -8.27
CA PRO A 90 -7.73 -13.51 -8.25
C PRO A 90 -7.57 -12.07 -8.76
N ARG A 91 -8.24 -11.74 -9.87
CA ARG A 91 -8.14 -10.41 -10.48
C ARG A 91 -8.81 -9.35 -9.62
N GLY A 92 -10.03 -9.61 -9.16
CA GLY A 92 -10.72 -8.72 -8.22
C GLY A 92 -9.96 -8.51 -6.92
N ILE A 93 -9.26 -9.53 -6.40
CA ILE A 93 -8.43 -9.39 -5.19
C ILE A 93 -7.21 -8.51 -5.47
N ALA A 94 -6.53 -8.71 -6.60
CA ALA A 94 -5.43 -7.85 -7.01
C ALA A 94 -5.90 -6.40 -7.21
N GLU A 95 -7.02 -6.18 -7.90
CA GLU A 95 -7.65 -4.86 -8.05
C GLU A 95 -7.95 -4.22 -6.69
N PHE A 96 -8.56 -4.97 -5.77
CA PHE A 96 -8.87 -4.49 -4.43
C PHE A 96 -7.63 -4.08 -3.63
N LEU A 97 -6.55 -4.85 -3.72
CA LEU A 97 -5.31 -4.58 -2.98
C LEU A 97 -4.43 -3.51 -3.65
N ILE A 98 -4.59 -3.25 -4.94
CA ILE A 98 -3.78 -2.28 -5.67
C ILE A 98 -4.52 -0.95 -5.83
N LEU A 99 -5.76 -0.99 -6.33
CA LEU A 99 -6.47 0.18 -6.86
C LEU A 99 -7.59 0.69 -5.95
N ASP A 100 -8.12 -0.10 -5.00
CA ASP A 100 -9.25 0.33 -4.17
C ASP A 100 -8.84 1.39 -3.13
N GLY A 101 -9.08 2.67 -3.46
CA GLY A 101 -8.76 3.81 -2.60
C GLY A 101 -9.56 3.92 -1.29
N ARG A 102 -10.43 2.94 -0.95
CA ARG A 102 -11.16 2.88 0.32
C ARG A 102 -10.48 1.94 1.32
N PHE A 103 -9.74 0.94 0.85
CA PHE A 103 -9.14 -0.07 1.72
C PHE A 103 -7.82 0.44 2.31
N PRO A 104 -7.67 0.57 3.64
CA PRO A 104 -6.50 1.24 4.22
C PRO A 104 -5.13 0.64 3.93
N ARG A 105 -5.08 -0.63 3.48
CA ARG A 105 -3.84 -1.30 3.10
C ARG A 105 -3.62 -1.36 1.59
N SER A 106 -4.56 -0.90 0.77
CA SER A 106 -4.32 -0.88 -0.68
C SER A 106 -3.20 0.11 -1.03
N LEU A 107 -2.52 -0.16 -2.14
CA LEU A 107 -1.43 0.70 -2.61
C LEU A 107 -1.94 2.12 -2.90
N ALA A 108 -3.06 2.22 -3.62
CA ALA A 108 -3.72 3.50 -3.92
C ALA A 108 -4.14 4.29 -2.65
N PHE A 109 -4.68 3.62 -1.63
CA PHE A 109 -5.01 4.30 -0.37
C PHE A 109 -3.75 4.85 0.31
N CYS A 110 -2.70 4.03 0.40
CA CYS A 110 -1.45 4.42 1.05
C CYS A 110 -0.84 5.64 0.33
N TYR A 111 -0.76 5.64 -0.99
CA TYR A 111 -0.23 6.76 -1.78
C TYR A 111 -1.07 8.02 -1.65
N SER A 112 -2.40 7.91 -1.64
CA SER A 112 -3.29 9.05 -1.36
C SER A 112 -3.01 9.66 0.02
N LYS A 113 -2.69 8.83 1.02
CA LYS A 113 -2.31 9.32 2.35
C LYS A 113 -0.89 9.89 2.37
N LEU A 114 0.09 9.30 1.68
CA LEU A 114 1.42 9.88 1.53
C LEU A 114 1.33 11.30 0.96
N ARG A 115 0.53 11.47 -0.10
CA ARG A 115 0.27 12.77 -0.74
C ARG A 115 -0.30 13.80 0.25
N SER A 116 -1.29 13.39 1.05
CA SER A 116 -1.90 14.29 2.04
C SER A 116 -0.95 14.71 3.17
N ASN A 117 -0.04 13.82 3.61
CA ASN A 117 0.93 14.12 4.65
C ASN A 117 2.09 14.97 4.11
N LEU A 118 2.62 14.65 2.92
CA LEU A 118 3.63 15.50 2.24
C LEU A 118 3.09 16.89 1.96
N ALA A 119 1.85 17.02 1.45
CA ALA A 119 1.24 18.33 1.25
C ALA A 119 1.10 19.14 2.56
N SER A 120 0.96 18.46 3.71
CA SER A 120 0.93 19.13 5.01
C SER A 120 2.32 19.61 5.43
N LEU A 121 3.35 18.80 5.22
CA LEU A 121 4.74 19.22 5.43
C LEU A 121 5.15 20.35 4.49
N ALA A 122 4.73 20.34 3.23
CA ALA A 122 4.99 21.45 2.30
C ALA A 122 4.49 22.79 2.85
N ARG A 123 3.30 22.79 3.47
CA ARG A 123 2.73 24.00 4.09
C ARG A 123 3.51 24.44 5.32
N GLU A 124 4.01 23.49 6.11
CA GLU A 124 4.76 23.74 7.34
C GLU A 124 6.20 24.22 7.06
N TYR A 125 6.84 23.68 6.02
CA TYR A 125 8.22 23.99 5.60
C TYR A 125 8.30 25.07 4.50
N GLY A 126 7.17 25.60 4.03
CA GLY A 126 7.10 26.73 3.10
C GLY A 126 7.26 26.39 1.62
N GLY A 127 7.20 25.12 1.22
CA GLY A 127 7.27 24.71 -0.18
C GLY A 127 7.34 23.20 -0.38
N GLU A 128 7.12 22.76 -1.62
CA GLU A 128 7.37 21.37 -2.02
C GLU A 128 8.88 21.09 -2.10
N MET A 129 9.26 19.84 -1.87
CA MET A 129 10.62 19.33 -2.05
C MET A 129 10.62 18.21 -3.11
N HIS A 130 11.79 17.67 -3.46
CA HIS A 130 11.92 16.69 -4.54
C HIS A 130 11.12 15.40 -4.29
N CYS A 131 10.92 14.99 -3.04
CA CYS A 131 10.04 13.86 -2.70
C CYS A 131 8.59 14.04 -3.17
N HIS A 132 8.13 15.27 -3.38
CA HIS A 132 6.77 15.55 -3.88
C HIS A 132 6.68 15.23 -5.37
N GLU A 133 7.73 15.53 -6.13
CA GLU A 133 7.84 15.18 -7.54
C GLU A 133 7.88 13.66 -7.72
N ILE A 134 8.74 12.96 -6.95
CA ILE A 134 8.83 11.50 -6.97
C ILE A 134 7.48 10.86 -6.64
N LEU A 135 6.77 11.37 -5.62
CA LEU A 135 5.44 10.85 -5.30
C LEU A 135 4.46 11.11 -6.44
N ARG A 136 4.43 12.32 -7.04
CA ARG A 136 3.54 12.63 -8.17
C ARG A 136 3.78 11.69 -9.35
N ASP A 137 5.03 11.46 -9.71
CA ASP A 137 5.41 10.57 -10.81
C ASP A 137 4.99 9.13 -10.55
N ALA A 138 5.17 8.65 -9.32
CA ALA A 138 4.76 7.30 -8.92
C ALA A 138 3.23 7.16 -8.84
N ASP A 139 2.51 8.20 -8.42
CA ASP A 139 1.05 8.24 -8.28
C ASP A 139 0.33 8.36 -9.64
N CYS A 140 0.96 8.96 -10.66
CA CYS A 140 0.46 8.97 -12.03
C CYS A 140 0.17 7.56 -12.57
N GLN A 141 0.92 6.55 -12.12
CA GLN A 141 0.71 5.16 -12.49
C GLN A 141 -0.63 4.60 -11.98
N PHE A 142 -1.17 5.12 -10.87
CA PHE A 142 -2.44 4.67 -10.30
C PHE A 142 -3.66 5.36 -10.90
N HIS A 143 -3.53 6.65 -11.23
CA HIS A 143 -4.67 7.47 -11.66
C HIS A 143 -5.31 7.03 -12.99
N HIS A 144 -4.58 6.31 -13.83
CA HIS A 144 -5.06 5.81 -15.12
C HIS A 144 -4.95 4.28 -15.26
N ALA A 145 -4.47 3.57 -14.24
CA ALA A 145 -4.34 2.13 -14.31
C ALA A 145 -5.70 1.45 -14.15
N THR A 146 -5.99 0.52 -15.04
CA THR A 146 -7.02 -0.50 -14.84
C THR A 146 -6.35 -1.81 -14.46
N ILE A 147 -7.10 -2.72 -13.83
CA ILE A 147 -6.55 -4.03 -13.50
C ILE A 147 -6.17 -4.81 -14.77
N GLU A 148 -6.91 -4.64 -15.86
CA GLU A 148 -6.60 -5.23 -17.17
C GLU A 148 -5.23 -4.77 -17.67
N ALA A 149 -4.96 -3.46 -17.67
CA ALA A 149 -3.69 -2.91 -18.13
C ALA A 149 -2.51 -3.39 -17.26
N ILE A 150 -2.72 -3.53 -15.94
CA ILE A 150 -1.70 -4.06 -15.02
C ILE A 150 -1.38 -5.53 -15.35
N PHE A 151 -2.40 -6.34 -15.65
CA PHE A 151 -2.18 -7.74 -16.01
C PHE A 151 -1.57 -7.89 -17.41
N GLU A 152 -1.89 -7.00 -18.36
CA GLU A 152 -1.26 -6.96 -19.69
C GLU A 152 0.22 -6.54 -19.63
N GLN A 153 0.55 -5.56 -18.76
CA GLN A 153 1.94 -5.18 -18.47
C GLN A 153 2.70 -6.29 -17.74
N GLY A 154 2.00 -7.10 -16.97
CA GLY A 154 2.54 -8.08 -16.05
C GLY A 154 2.47 -7.59 -14.60
N LEU A 155 1.74 -8.34 -13.77
CA LEU A 155 1.49 -7.97 -12.38
C LEU A 155 2.80 -7.91 -11.57
N HIS A 156 3.74 -8.81 -11.81
CA HIS A 156 5.02 -8.82 -11.12
C HIS A 156 5.86 -7.60 -11.49
N GLU A 157 5.93 -7.26 -12.78
CA GLU A 157 6.64 -6.10 -13.29
C GLU A 157 6.08 -4.80 -12.71
N PHE A 158 4.74 -4.71 -12.62
CA PHE A 158 4.06 -3.60 -11.96
C PHE A 158 4.43 -3.51 -10.48
N ILE A 159 4.30 -4.59 -9.72
CA ILE A 159 4.59 -4.63 -8.28
C ILE A 159 6.08 -4.35 -8.00
N GLY A 160 6.99 -4.90 -8.81
CA GLY A 160 8.42 -4.63 -8.70
C GLY A 160 8.75 -3.16 -8.97
N THR A 161 8.08 -2.53 -9.93
CA THR A 161 8.19 -1.09 -10.20
C THR A 161 7.67 -0.28 -9.02
N PHE A 162 6.52 -0.65 -8.48
CA PHE A 162 5.96 -0.01 -7.29
C PHE A 162 6.91 -0.07 -6.08
N ILE A 163 7.49 -1.22 -5.78
CA ILE A 163 8.42 -1.40 -4.65
C ILE A 163 9.65 -0.49 -4.80
N ARG A 164 10.22 -0.40 -6.01
CA ARG A 164 11.35 0.49 -6.31
C ARG A 164 10.97 1.95 -6.10
N ASN A 165 9.81 2.38 -6.62
CA ASN A 165 9.32 3.75 -6.47
C ASN A 165 9.05 4.10 -5.00
N ASN A 166 8.42 3.19 -4.25
CA ASN A 166 8.13 3.38 -2.82
C ASN A 166 9.42 3.51 -2.00
N THR A 167 10.46 2.73 -2.33
CA THR A 167 11.78 2.82 -1.70
C THR A 167 12.49 4.13 -2.06
N ALA A 168 12.46 4.52 -3.34
CA ALA A 168 13.04 5.78 -3.79
C ALA A 168 12.39 6.99 -3.11
N LEU A 169 11.06 6.98 -2.97
CA LEU A 169 10.31 8.00 -2.23
C LEU A 169 10.73 8.07 -0.76
N ALA A 170 10.83 6.92 -0.09
CA ALA A 170 11.23 6.86 1.32
C ALA A 170 12.64 7.46 1.54
N LEU A 171 13.60 7.08 0.67
CA LEU A 171 14.95 7.62 0.70
C LEU A 171 14.98 9.12 0.41
N GLN A 172 14.15 9.61 -0.52
CA GLN A 172 14.12 11.02 -0.84
C GLN A 172 13.51 11.85 0.29
N ILE A 173 12.46 11.37 0.95
CA ILE A 173 11.91 12.01 2.16
C ILE A 173 13.00 12.15 3.22
N GLN A 174 13.82 11.10 3.40
CA GLN A 174 14.92 11.12 4.36
C GLN A 174 15.96 12.19 4.05
N ARG A 175 16.30 12.37 2.77
CA ARG A 175 17.26 13.38 2.29
C ARG A 175 16.70 14.80 2.43
N ASP A 176 15.47 15.01 1.96
CA ASP A 176 14.80 16.30 1.92
C ASP A 176 14.62 16.90 3.33
N TYR A 177 14.25 16.06 4.31
CA TYR A 177 14.00 16.47 5.69
C TYR A 177 15.14 16.16 6.67
N ARG A 178 16.33 15.81 6.15
CA ARG A 178 17.59 15.68 6.90
C ARG A 178 17.52 14.78 8.14
N PHE A 179 16.96 13.58 8.03
CA PHE A 179 17.00 12.60 9.14
C PHE A 179 18.39 11.95 9.34
N ILE A 180 19.43 12.41 8.62
CA ILE A 180 20.80 11.90 8.69
C ILE A 180 21.71 13.10 8.95
N ASP A 181 21.70 13.60 10.18
CA ASP A 181 22.78 14.41 10.74
C ASP A 181 23.44 13.60 11.87
#